data_AF-A0A7R9LZZ6-F1
#
_entry.id   AF-A0A7R9LZZ6-F1
#
_cell.length_a   1.000
_cell.length_b   1.000
_cell.length_c   1.000
_cell.angle_alpha   90.00
_cell.angle_beta   90.00
_cell.angle_gamma   90.00
#
_symmetry.space_group_name_H-M   'P 1'
#
loop_
_entity.id
_entity.type
_entity.pdbx_description
1 polymer ?
#
loop_
_entity_poly.entity_id
_entity_poly.type
_entity_poly.pdbx_seq_one_letter_code
_entity_poly.pdbx_strand_id
1 'polypeptide(L)'
;QALADPTEYENLFPNFEDSLKAQTFLDKKREANGFEKASNFPNISYNHERNPIEEMKAEASGVEYNPHNNMSRNSMSASKESADFEEALSSLPKERDGKAEPKDNSLEDLDEDLDNLDLEDDNIDVSDVNLDEDLISDD
;
A
#
# COMPACT_ATOMS: atom_id res chain seq x y z
N GLN A 1 -29.93 -2.22 9.27
CA GLN A 1 -30.00 -2.80 7.91
C GLN A 1 -28.80 -3.73 7.77
N ALA A 2 -28.97 -4.96 7.33
CA ALA A 2 -27.85 -5.85 7.07
C ALA A 2 -27.12 -5.38 5.81
N LEU A 3 -25.79 -5.44 5.82
CA LEU A 3 -24.96 -5.22 4.64
C LEU A 3 -25.21 -6.37 3.66
N ALA A 4 -25.48 -6.06 2.39
CA ALA A 4 -25.85 -7.06 1.38
C ALA A 4 -24.71 -8.05 1.15
N ASP A 5 -25.04 -9.31 0.82
CA ASP A 5 -24.04 -10.35 0.57
C ASP A 5 -23.36 -10.09 -0.79
N PRO A 6 -22.03 -9.92 -0.87
CA PRO A 6 -21.34 -9.67 -2.13
C PRO A 6 -21.49 -10.82 -3.14
N THR A 7 -21.80 -12.05 -2.70
CA THR A 7 -22.05 -13.19 -3.60
C THR A 7 -23.36 -13.07 -4.38
N GLU A 8 -24.31 -12.26 -3.89
CA GLU A 8 -25.59 -12.03 -4.58
C GLU A 8 -25.47 -11.04 -5.76
N TYR A 9 -24.32 -10.36 -5.89
CA TYR A 9 -24.10 -9.31 -6.88
C TYR A 9 -22.86 -9.62 -7.74
N GLU A 10 -22.90 -10.69 -8.52
CA GLU A 10 -21.78 -11.09 -9.41
C GLU A 10 -21.31 -9.96 -10.35
N ASN A 11 -22.23 -9.08 -10.78
CA ASN A 11 -21.89 -7.92 -11.61
C ASN A 11 -21.04 -6.87 -10.88
N LEU A 12 -21.14 -6.79 -9.56
CA LEU A 12 -20.38 -5.85 -8.73
C LEU A 12 -19.07 -6.46 -8.24
N PHE A 13 -19.04 -7.78 -8.06
CA PHE A 13 -17.89 -8.51 -7.53
C PHE A 13 -17.52 -9.70 -8.44
N PRO A 14 -17.06 -9.43 -9.67
CA PRO A 14 -16.60 -10.50 -10.55
C PRO A 14 -15.44 -11.26 -9.90
N ASN A 15 -15.44 -12.59 -10.03
CA ASN A 15 -14.40 -13.47 -9.48
C ASN A 15 -14.20 -13.34 -7.94
N PHE A 16 -15.23 -12.96 -7.20
CA PHE A 16 -15.14 -12.80 -5.73
C PHE A 16 -14.66 -14.07 -5.02
N GLU A 17 -15.29 -15.23 -5.28
CA GLU A 17 -14.87 -16.49 -4.68
C GLU A 17 -13.44 -16.89 -5.04
N ASP A 18 -13.07 -16.70 -6.30
CA ASP A 18 -11.72 -17.02 -6.78
C ASP A 18 -10.67 -16.16 -6.09
N SER A 19 -10.99 -14.89 -5.84
CA SER A 19 -10.11 -13.96 -5.11
C SER A 19 -9.92 -14.40 -3.66
N LEU A 20 -11.00 -14.81 -2.99
CA LEU A 20 -10.96 -15.32 -1.62
C LEU A 20 -10.11 -16.60 -1.51
N LYS A 21 -10.28 -17.54 -2.45
CA LYS A 21 -9.47 -18.76 -2.51
C LYS A 21 -8.00 -18.44 -2.79
N ALA A 22 -7.72 -17.53 -3.74
CA ALA A 22 -6.36 -17.12 -4.08
C ALA A 22 -5.63 -16.48 -2.89
N GLN A 23 -6.32 -15.66 -2.09
CA GLN A 23 -5.76 -15.12 -0.85
C GLN A 23 -5.35 -16.24 0.11
N THR A 24 -6.25 -17.19 0.39
CA THR A 24 -5.95 -18.30 1.30
C THR A 24 -4.82 -19.21 0.79
N PHE A 25 -4.69 -19.34 -0.54
CA PHE A 25 -3.58 -20.03 -1.17
C PHE A 25 -2.24 -19.31 -0.93
N LEU A 26 -2.18 -18.00 -1.16
CA LEU A 26 -0.97 -17.20 -0.95
C LEU A 26 -0.54 -17.18 0.52
N ASP A 27 -1.50 -17.10 1.44
CA ASP A 27 -1.21 -17.15 2.88
C ASP A 27 -0.62 -18.49 3.29
N LYS A 28 -1.19 -19.61 2.83
CA LYS A 28 -0.63 -20.95 3.06
C LYS A 28 0.78 -21.08 2.47
N LYS A 29 1.00 -20.56 1.26
CA LYS A 29 2.31 -20.59 0.60
C LYS A 29 3.36 -19.79 1.38
N ARG A 30 2.96 -18.63 1.92
CA ARG A 30 3.81 -17.79 2.78
C ARG A 30 4.09 -18.44 4.13
N GLU A 31 3.12 -19.11 4.72
CA GLU A 31 3.32 -19.86 5.97
C GLU A 31 4.29 -21.04 5.77
N ALA A 32 4.14 -21.76 4.66
CA ALA A 32 4.98 -22.92 4.36
C ALA A 32 6.42 -22.52 3.98
N ASN A 33 6.59 -21.47 3.17
CA ASN A 33 7.89 -21.11 2.60
C ASN A 33 8.56 -19.91 3.29
N GLY A 34 7.83 -19.17 4.14
CA GLY A 34 8.27 -17.89 4.69
C GLY A 34 8.23 -16.77 3.64
N PHE A 35 8.79 -15.62 4.02
CA PHE A 35 9.08 -14.56 3.05
C PHE A 35 10.34 -14.89 2.26
N GLU A 36 10.35 -14.52 0.98
CA GLU A 36 11.53 -14.67 0.14
C GLU A 36 12.71 -13.87 0.70
N LYS A 37 13.90 -14.47 0.65
CA LYS A 37 15.12 -13.81 1.11
C LYS A 37 15.47 -12.65 0.19
N ALA A 38 16.03 -11.58 0.75
CA ALA A 38 16.48 -10.42 -0.02
C ALA A 38 17.46 -10.78 -1.14
N SER A 39 18.32 -11.79 -0.93
CA SER A 39 19.26 -12.29 -1.94
C SER A 39 18.58 -12.84 -3.20
N ASN A 40 17.32 -13.27 -3.09
CA ASN A 40 16.57 -13.88 -4.19
C ASN A 40 15.81 -12.84 -5.02
N PHE A 41 15.74 -11.58 -4.58
CA PHE A 41 14.96 -10.52 -5.21
C PHE A 41 15.13 -10.41 -6.75
N PRO A 42 16.34 -10.53 -7.33
CA PRO A 42 16.51 -10.44 -8.79
C PRO A 42 15.80 -11.55 -9.58
N ASN A 43 15.43 -12.65 -8.93
CA ASN A 43 14.78 -13.81 -9.55
C ASN A 43 13.28 -13.89 -9.24
N ILE A 44 12.74 -12.97 -8.44
CA ILE A 44 11.31 -12.95 -8.08
C ILE A 44 10.54 -12.22 -9.19
N SER A 45 9.44 -12.82 -9.63
CA SER A 45 8.52 -12.17 -10.59
C SER A 45 7.89 -10.93 -9.96
N TYR A 46 7.85 -9.84 -10.72
CA TYR A 46 7.28 -8.57 -10.27
C TYR A 46 5.77 -8.66 -10.10
N ASN A 47 5.22 -7.87 -9.15
CA ASN A 47 3.80 -7.92 -8.81
C ASN A 47 2.86 -7.70 -10.00
N HIS A 48 3.26 -6.90 -11.00
CA HIS A 48 2.43 -6.61 -12.17
C HIS A 48 2.38 -7.76 -13.19
N GLU A 49 3.31 -8.72 -13.11
CA GLU A 49 3.36 -9.92 -13.95
C GLU A 49 2.73 -11.14 -13.25
N ARG A 50 2.38 -10.99 -11.96
CA ARG A 50 1.84 -12.07 -11.14
C ARG A 50 0.32 -12.13 -11.23
N ASN A 51 -0.20 -13.36 -11.40
CA ASN A 51 -1.63 -13.66 -11.42
C ASN A 51 -2.00 -14.66 -10.31
N PRO A 52 -2.34 -14.19 -9.09
CA PRO A 52 -2.63 -15.07 -7.95
C PRO A 52 -3.74 -16.10 -8.21
N ILE A 53 -4.78 -15.73 -8.97
CA ILE A 53 -5.90 -16.62 -9.29
C ILE A 53 -5.43 -17.75 -10.23
N GLU A 54 -4.59 -17.44 -11.21
CA GLU A 54 -4.03 -18.44 -12.13
C GLU A 54 -3.03 -19.35 -11.43
N GLU A 55 -2.14 -18.80 -10.58
CA GLU A 55 -1.22 -19.58 -9.76
C GLU A 55 -1.97 -20.62 -8.92
N MET A 56 -3.05 -20.20 -8.24
CA MET A 56 -3.89 -21.10 -7.44
C MET A 56 -4.56 -22.17 -8.30
N LYS A 57 -5.12 -21.80 -9.46
CA LYS A 57 -5.81 -22.75 -10.36
C LYS A 57 -4.83 -23.75 -10.99
N ALA A 58 -3.63 -23.30 -11.36
CA ALA A 58 -2.58 -24.14 -11.94
C ALA A 58 -2.05 -25.18 -10.94
N GLU A 59 -2.00 -24.84 -9.66
CA GLU A 59 -1.54 -25.74 -8.60
C GLU A 59 -2.61 -26.78 -8.19
N ALA A 60 -3.77 -26.80 -8.87
CA ALA A 60 -4.91 -27.73 -8.70
C ALA A 60 -5.31 -27.97 -7.24
N SER A 61 -5.01 -27.00 -6.39
CA SER A 61 -5.18 -27.08 -4.96
C SER A 61 -6.65 -26.77 -4.69
N GLY A 62 -7.39 -27.75 -4.20
CA GLY A 62 -8.74 -27.57 -3.64
C GLY A 62 -8.68 -26.73 -2.38
N VAL A 63 -8.26 -25.47 -2.50
CA VAL A 63 -8.15 -24.53 -1.39
C VAL A 63 -9.56 -24.10 -1.02
N GLU A 64 -10.09 -24.76 0.01
CA GLU A 64 -11.35 -24.36 0.62
C GLU A 64 -11.13 -23.04 1.37
N TYR A 65 -11.96 -22.05 1.03
CA TYR A 65 -11.98 -20.77 1.72
C TYR A 65 -12.60 -20.96 3.11
N ASN A 66 -11.84 -20.62 4.16
CA ASN A 66 -12.33 -20.73 5.53
C ASN A 66 -12.41 -19.32 6.17
N PRO A 67 -13.60 -18.69 6.21
CA PRO A 67 -13.75 -17.28 6.61
C PRO A 67 -13.28 -16.99 8.05
N HIS A 68 -13.29 -18.01 8.91
CA HIS A 68 -12.91 -17.86 10.32
C HIS A 68 -11.39 -17.68 10.54
N ASN A 69 -10.55 -18.07 9.57
CA ASN A 69 -9.09 -17.94 9.73
C ASN A 69 -8.58 -16.53 9.38
N ASN A 70 -9.28 -15.82 8.48
CA ASN A 70 -8.90 -14.47 8.04
C ASN A 70 -9.15 -13.38 9.09
N MET A 71 -10.04 -13.61 10.05
CA MET A 71 -10.31 -12.65 11.14
C MET A 71 -9.19 -12.57 12.19
N SER A 72 -8.34 -13.60 12.30
CA SER A 72 -7.27 -13.61 13.30
C SER A 72 -6.18 -12.58 13.01
N ARG A 73 -5.86 -12.34 11.73
CA ARG A 73 -4.83 -11.35 11.32
C ARG A 73 -5.37 -9.92 11.18
N ASN A 74 -6.65 -9.76 10.83
CA ASN A 74 -7.25 -8.44 10.61
C ASN A 74 -7.74 -7.75 11.90
N SER A 75 -7.68 -8.43 13.05
CA SER A 75 -8.12 -7.89 14.34
C SER A 75 -7.19 -6.83 14.97
N MET A 76 -6.13 -6.43 14.27
CA MET A 76 -5.25 -5.32 14.69
C MET A 76 -5.49 -3.98 13.97
N SER A 77 -6.50 -3.82 13.11
CA SER A 77 -6.70 -2.53 12.41
C SER A 77 -8.15 -2.08 12.19
N ALA A 78 -9.17 -2.82 12.63
CA ALA A 78 -10.57 -2.53 12.26
C ALA A 78 -11.47 -2.08 13.44
N SER A 79 -10.90 -1.58 14.54
CA SER A 79 -11.68 -1.01 15.63
C SER A 79 -11.05 0.29 16.11
N LYS A 80 -11.32 1.38 15.35
CA LYS A 80 -11.55 2.77 15.83
C LYS A 80 -11.59 3.72 14.63
N GLU A 81 -12.75 3.82 13.98
CA GLU A 81 -13.17 5.12 13.43
C GLU A 81 -14.20 5.69 14.40
N SER A 82 -13.71 6.43 15.38
CA SER A 82 -14.30 7.66 15.91
C SER A 82 -13.57 8.01 17.22
N ALA A 83 -12.97 9.20 17.23
CA ALA A 83 -12.23 9.87 18.31
C ALA A 83 -10.70 9.75 18.22
N ASP A 84 -10.11 10.94 18.01
CA ASP A 84 -8.74 11.35 18.28
C ASP A 84 -7.60 10.76 17.42
N PHE A 85 -7.35 11.48 16.32
CA PHE A 85 -6.14 11.37 15.50
C PHE A 85 -4.88 11.93 16.21
N GLU A 86 -4.98 12.42 17.45
CA GLU A 86 -3.86 13.05 18.18
C GLU A 86 -3.07 12.10 19.11
N GLU A 87 -3.56 10.90 19.44
CA GLU A 87 -2.93 10.05 20.46
C GLU A 87 -2.10 8.87 19.88
N ALA A 88 -1.88 8.81 18.56
CA ALA A 88 -1.11 7.73 17.92
C ALA A 88 0.41 7.94 17.90
N LEU A 89 0.90 9.13 18.25
CA LEU A 89 2.34 9.47 18.26
C LEU A 89 3.04 9.17 19.59
N SER A 90 2.30 8.74 20.62
CA SER A 90 2.78 8.73 22.01
C SER A 90 3.52 7.46 22.46
N SER A 91 3.56 6.37 21.65
CA SER A 91 4.01 5.06 22.17
C SER A 91 4.96 4.25 21.26
N LEU A 92 6.05 4.85 20.77
CA LEU A 92 7.20 4.11 20.23
C LEU A 92 8.26 3.83 21.33
N PRO A 93 9.04 2.73 21.24
CA PRO A 93 9.86 2.22 22.35
C PRO A 93 11.08 3.10 22.64
N LYS A 94 11.34 3.32 23.93
CA LYS A 94 12.58 3.91 24.45
C LYS A 94 13.75 2.92 24.29
N GLU A 95 14.72 3.23 23.44
CA GLU A 95 16.10 2.77 23.66
C GLU A 95 17.04 3.95 23.89
N ARG A 96 17.54 4.00 25.13
CA ARG A 96 18.84 4.50 25.61
C ARG A 96 19.11 6.01 25.50
N ASP A 97 18.89 6.64 26.66
CA ASP A 97 19.66 7.72 27.29
C ASP A 97 20.42 8.70 26.39
N GLY A 98 19.73 9.81 26.07
CA GLY A 98 20.32 11.02 25.55
C GLY A 98 19.25 12.07 25.35
N LYS A 99 19.08 12.94 26.35
CA LYS A 99 18.16 14.10 26.40
C LYS A 99 17.90 14.74 25.01
N ALA A 100 16.74 14.44 24.40
CA ALA A 100 16.24 15.16 23.22
C ALA A 100 14.70 15.20 23.26
N GLU A 101 14.16 16.41 23.37
CA GLU A 101 12.75 16.72 23.11
C GLU A 101 12.44 16.45 21.63
N PRO A 102 11.22 16.01 21.26
CA PRO A 102 10.82 15.94 19.87
C PRO A 102 10.58 17.38 19.40
N LYS A 103 11.61 18.02 18.88
CA LYS A 103 11.39 19.18 18.03
C LYS A 103 10.81 18.66 16.72
N ASP A 104 9.71 19.26 16.30
CA ASP A 104 9.09 19.13 15.00
C ASP A 104 10.02 19.72 13.92
N ASN A 105 11.21 19.12 13.76
CA ASN A 105 12.20 19.54 12.77
C ASN A 105 11.82 19.08 11.36
N SER A 106 10.70 18.35 11.20
CA SER A 106 10.30 17.83 9.90
C SER A 106 9.95 18.95 8.91
N LEU A 107 9.48 20.09 9.43
CA LEU A 107 9.20 21.28 8.64
C LEU A 107 10.45 22.14 8.43
N GLU A 108 11.30 22.29 9.45
CA GLU A 108 12.55 23.05 9.34
C GLU A 108 13.57 22.39 8.39
N ASP A 109 13.65 21.06 8.38
CA ASP A 109 14.47 20.32 7.42
C ASP A 109 13.94 20.49 5.97
N LEU A 110 12.62 20.59 5.78
CA LEU A 110 12.01 20.82 4.47
C LEU A 110 12.16 22.28 4.01
N ASP A 111 12.12 23.25 4.92
CA ASP A 111 12.35 24.66 4.63
C ASP A 111 13.81 24.88 4.18
N GLU A 112 14.78 24.23 4.84
CA GLU A 112 16.20 24.25 4.43
C GLU A 112 16.43 23.60 3.05
N ASP A 113 15.72 22.51 2.73
CA ASP A 113 15.80 21.85 1.42
C ASP A 113 15.15 22.71 0.30
N LEU A 114 14.08 23.45 0.60
CA LEU A 114 13.42 24.35 -0.34
C LEU A 114 14.25 25.61 -0.64
N ASP A 115 14.94 26.16 0.36
CA ASP A 115 15.83 27.32 0.17
C ASP A 115 17.07 26.97 -0.67
N ASN A 116 17.47 25.69 -0.71
CA ASN A 116 18.54 25.19 -1.57
C ASN A 116 18.09 24.91 -3.01
N LEU A 117 16.79 25.00 -3.31
CA LEU A 117 16.25 24.78 -4.65
C LEU A 117 16.31 26.09 -5.45
N ASP A 118 17.19 26.14 -6.46
CA ASP A 118 17.32 27.30 -7.35
C ASP A 118 16.18 27.32 -8.38
N LEU A 119 15.01 27.81 -7.95
CA LEU A 119 13.79 27.90 -8.77
C LEU A 119 13.84 28.98 -9.85
N GLU A 120 14.85 29.86 -9.80
CA GLU A 120 15.07 30.96 -10.75
C GLU A 120 16.20 30.63 -11.76
N ASP A 121 16.53 29.35 -11.95
CA ASP A 121 17.51 28.95 -12.95
C ASP A 121 16.98 29.23 -14.38
N ASP A 122 17.40 30.37 -14.93
CA ASP A 122 17.17 30.81 -16.31
C ASP A 122 17.70 29.80 -17.36
N ASN A 123 18.45 28.77 -16.95
CA ASN A 123 18.91 27.68 -17.82
C ASN A 123 17.89 26.54 -17.96
N ILE A 124 16.74 26.59 -17.28
CA ILE A 124 15.63 25.64 -17.51
C ILE A 124 14.98 25.99 -18.85
N ASP A 125 15.33 25.22 -19.88
CA ASP A 125 14.78 25.37 -21.23
C ASP A 125 13.33 24.85 -21.30
N VAL A 126 12.38 25.75 -21.07
CA VAL A 126 10.94 25.48 -21.25
C VAL A 126 10.48 25.58 -22.71
N SER A 127 11.38 25.90 -23.65
CA SER A 127 11.02 26.03 -25.07
C SER A 127 10.77 24.70 -25.79
N ASP A 128 11.22 23.57 -25.20
CA ASP A 128 10.95 22.22 -25.69
C ASP A 128 9.61 21.64 -25.17
N VAL A 129 8.90 22.38 -24.32
CA VAL A 129 7.53 22.04 -23.94
C VAL A 129 6.59 22.61 -25.01
N ASN A 130 5.99 21.73 -25.81
CA ASN A 130 4.92 22.09 -26.73
C ASN A 130 3.65 22.46 -25.95
N LEU A 131 3.64 23.65 -25.36
CA LEU A 131 2.43 24.26 -24.84
C LEU A 131 1.65 24.77 -26.05
N ASP A 132 0.54 24.10 -26.37
CA ASP A 132 -0.39 24.59 -27.38
C ASP A 132 -0.82 26.01 -27.00
N GLU A 133 -0.49 27.01 -27.84
CA GLU A 133 -0.78 28.44 -27.59
C GLU A 133 -2.27 28.70 -27.30
N ASP A 134 -3.15 27.79 -27.74
CA ASP A 134 -4.59 27.79 -27.49
C ASP A 134 -4.98 27.59 -26.01
N LEU A 135 -4.07 27.10 -25.15
CA LEU A 135 -4.32 26.86 -23.72
C LEU A 135 -3.95 28.06 -22.82
N ILE A 136 -3.12 28.98 -23.34
CA ILE A 136 -2.59 30.15 -22.59
C ILE A 136 -3.24 31.47 -23.03
N SER A 137 -3.92 31.51 -24.18
CA SER A 137 -4.77 32.66 -24.53
C SER A 137 -6.10 32.61 -23.77
N ASP A 138 -6.17 33.31 -22.64
CA ASP A 138 -7.43 33.67 -21.99
C ASP A 138 -7.99 34.95 -22.63
N ASP A 139 -8.75 34.77 -23.73
CA ASP A 139 -9.78 35.70 -24.24
C ASP A 139 -10.90 34.94 -24.99
#